data_AF-A0A1W6CMD7-F1
#
_entry.id   AF-A0A1W6CMD7-F1
#
_cell.length_a   1.000
_cell.length_b   1.000
_cell.length_c   1.000
_cell.angle_alpha   90.00
_cell.angle_beta   90.00
_cell.angle_gamma   90.00
#
_symmetry.space_group_name_H-M   'P 1'
#
loop_
_entity.id
_entity.type
_entity.pdbx_description
1 polymer ?
#
loop_
_entity_poly.entity_id
_entity_poly.type
_entity_poly.pdbx_seq_one_letter_code
_entity_poly.pdbx_strand_id
1 'polypeptide(L)'
;MAYADEFPDFDPGTLPVIPHGWIDQSWRNDACPSFRLPGALVAWIDFADPAQRDAPSQPRFALCRTDDEGATAGTVIAGDDWRSILDAAARHLAGLAISLEWGCAGQIDAENGLFAILHAAIGETPDFDRWSLKATTAEMVAEGLRLLGLEAAA
;
A
#
# COMPACT_ATOMS: atom_id res chain seq x y z
N MET A 1 -6.26 14.87 11.98
CA MET A 1 -6.49 14.40 13.36
C MET A 1 -5.90 13.01 13.45
N ALA A 2 -5.41 12.58 14.61
CA ALA A 2 -4.82 11.25 14.74
C ALA A 2 -5.90 10.22 15.12
N TYR A 3 -5.72 8.97 14.73
CA TYR A 3 -6.64 7.88 15.06
C TYR A 3 -6.88 7.78 16.57
N ALA A 4 -5.86 8.05 17.39
CA ALA A 4 -5.96 7.99 18.84
C ALA A 4 -6.97 8.99 19.43
N ASP A 5 -7.22 10.11 18.76
CA ASP A 5 -8.22 11.10 19.19
C ASP A 5 -9.64 10.67 18.82
N GLU A 6 -9.81 10.00 17.69
CA GLU A 6 -11.10 9.57 17.16
C GLU A 6 -11.54 8.18 17.68
N PHE A 7 -10.57 7.34 18.06
CA PHE A 7 -10.76 5.98 18.55
C PHE A 7 -10.01 5.76 19.88
N PRO A 8 -10.47 6.35 21.00
CA PRO A 8 -9.77 6.29 22.28
C PRO A 8 -9.71 4.88 22.88
N ASP A 9 -10.62 3.99 22.49
CA ASP A 9 -10.67 2.60 22.94
C ASP A 9 -9.78 1.66 22.10
N PHE A 10 -9.22 2.14 20.98
CA PHE A 10 -8.34 1.34 20.14
C PHE A 10 -6.96 1.18 20.79
N ASP A 11 -6.55 -0.06 21.07
CA ASP A 11 -5.25 -0.35 21.67
C ASP A 11 -4.10 -0.02 20.69
N PRO A 12 -3.29 1.03 20.98
CA PRO A 12 -2.18 1.43 20.11
C PRO A 12 -1.11 0.34 19.95
N GLY A 13 -0.96 -0.55 20.92
CA GLY A 13 -0.03 -1.68 20.87
C GLY A 13 -0.41 -2.73 19.82
N THR A 14 -1.65 -2.68 19.32
CA THR A 14 -2.12 -3.59 18.27
C THR A 14 -2.04 -2.97 16.87
N LEU A 15 -1.77 -1.66 16.75
CA LEU A 15 -1.62 -1.02 15.46
C LEU A 15 -0.39 -1.60 14.74
N PRO A 16 -0.54 -2.13 13.51
CA PRO A 16 0.64 -2.58 12.77
C PRO A 16 1.51 -1.38 12.38
N VAL A 17 2.77 -1.65 12.02
CA VAL A 17 3.66 -0.60 11.50
C VAL A 17 3.07 -0.06 10.19
N ILE A 18 2.66 1.21 10.23
CA ILE A 18 2.11 1.92 9.07
C ILE A 18 3.27 2.42 8.20
N PRO A 19 3.30 2.08 6.89
CA PRO A 19 4.35 2.56 6.00
C PRO A 19 4.43 4.08 5.93
N HIS A 20 5.65 4.60 5.72
CA HIS A 20 5.86 6.02 5.53
C HIS A 20 5.08 6.54 4.31
N GLY A 21 4.45 7.71 4.45
CA GLY A 21 3.65 8.34 3.40
C GLY A 21 2.17 7.92 3.37
N TRP A 22 1.75 6.97 4.20
CA TRP A 22 0.33 6.72 4.45
C TRP A 22 -0.19 7.79 5.41
N ILE A 23 -1.35 8.35 5.10
CA ILE A 23 -1.93 9.49 5.80
C ILE A 23 -3.13 9.00 6.60
N ASP A 24 -3.10 9.25 7.90
CA ASP A 24 -4.24 8.98 8.79
C ASP A 24 -5.47 9.79 8.33
N GLN A 25 -6.56 9.08 8.05
CA GLN A 25 -7.85 9.63 7.66
C GLN A 25 -8.97 9.17 8.62
N SER A 26 -8.59 8.73 9.81
CA SER A 26 -9.52 8.22 10.81
C SER A 26 -10.56 9.27 11.18
N TRP A 27 -11.82 8.83 11.29
CA TRP A 27 -12.95 9.67 11.70
C TRP A 27 -13.87 8.89 12.64
N ARG A 28 -14.30 9.49 13.75
CA ARG A 28 -15.07 8.82 14.82
C ARG A 28 -16.37 8.13 14.40
N ASN A 29 -16.92 8.50 13.23
CA ASN A 29 -18.16 7.90 12.73
C ASN A 29 -17.88 6.65 11.88
N ASP A 30 -16.63 6.37 11.56
CA ASP A 30 -16.22 5.13 10.93
C ASP A 30 -16.17 4.00 11.98
N ALA A 31 -16.26 2.76 11.52
CA ALA A 31 -16.18 1.59 12.39
C ALA A 31 -14.79 1.41 13.03
N CYS A 32 -13.73 1.88 12.35
CA CYS A 32 -12.35 1.68 12.78
C CYS A 32 -11.39 2.71 12.15
N PRO A 33 -10.14 2.81 12.66
CA PRO A 33 -9.09 3.62 12.05
C PRO A 33 -8.85 3.32 10.57
N SER A 34 -8.49 4.36 9.81
CA SER A 34 -8.22 4.26 8.38
C SER A 34 -7.03 5.11 7.94
N PHE A 35 -6.29 4.60 6.95
CA PHE A 35 -5.09 5.23 6.42
C PHE A 35 -5.19 5.31 4.91
N ARG A 36 -5.18 6.53 4.37
CA ARG A 36 -5.11 6.78 2.94
C ARG A 36 -3.70 6.57 2.43
N LEU A 37 -3.59 5.96 1.26
CA LEU A 37 -2.33 5.80 0.54
C LEU A 37 -2.52 6.22 -0.93
N PRO A 38 -1.44 6.45 -1.69
CA PRO A 38 -1.53 6.83 -3.10
C PRO A 38 -2.33 5.81 -3.93
N GLY A 39 -2.80 6.24 -5.11
CA GLY A 39 -3.53 5.37 -6.02
C GLY A 39 -5.01 5.15 -5.68
N ALA A 40 -5.64 6.13 -5.00
CA ALA A 40 -7.05 6.07 -4.59
C ALA A 40 -7.33 4.80 -3.75
N LEU A 41 -6.50 4.58 -2.72
CA LEU A 41 -6.58 3.44 -1.83
C LEU A 41 -6.69 3.91 -0.37
N VAL A 42 -7.42 3.11 0.42
CA VAL A 42 -7.54 3.26 1.87
C VAL A 42 -7.38 1.89 2.53
N ALA A 43 -6.60 1.85 3.61
CA ALA A 43 -6.48 0.69 4.48
C ALA A 43 -7.30 0.91 5.74
N TRP A 44 -8.23 0.00 6.02
CA TRP A 44 -9.03 -0.06 7.23
C TRP A 44 -8.42 -1.06 8.21
N ILE A 45 -8.31 -0.67 9.48
CA ILE A 45 -7.64 -1.44 10.52
C ILE A 45 -8.58 -1.56 11.71
N ASP A 46 -9.32 -2.66 11.76
CA ASP A 46 -10.28 -2.93 12.82
C ASP A 46 -9.59 -3.37 14.12
N PHE A 47 -10.38 -3.35 15.20
CA PHE A 47 -9.95 -3.77 16.53
C PHE A 47 -9.38 -5.19 16.50
N ALA A 48 -8.27 -5.39 17.23
CA ALA A 48 -7.63 -6.70 17.31
C ALA A 48 -8.59 -7.75 17.88
N ASP A 49 -9.34 -7.38 18.91
CA ASP A 49 -10.41 -8.17 19.51
C ASP A 49 -11.67 -8.16 18.61
N PRO A 50 -12.09 -9.32 18.07
CA PRO A 50 -13.30 -9.42 17.26
C PRO A 50 -14.57 -8.92 17.95
N ALA A 51 -14.64 -8.99 19.29
CA ALA A 51 -15.82 -8.55 20.03
C ALA A 51 -16.02 -7.02 20.04
N GLN A 52 -14.98 -6.26 19.69
CA GLN A 52 -15.02 -4.79 19.60
C GLN A 52 -15.29 -4.28 18.18
N ARG A 53 -15.24 -5.18 17.18
CA ARG A 53 -15.50 -4.84 15.78
C ARG A 53 -17.00 -4.62 15.55
N ASP A 54 -17.35 -3.70 14.66
CA ASP A 54 -18.74 -3.49 14.24
C ASP A 54 -19.33 -4.77 13.59
N ALA A 55 -18.48 -5.53 12.89
CA ALA A 55 -18.81 -6.84 12.34
C ALA A 55 -17.80 -7.90 12.80
N PRO A 56 -18.04 -8.61 13.92
CA PRO A 56 -17.09 -9.57 14.51
C PRO A 56 -16.65 -10.73 13.60
N SER A 57 -17.45 -11.06 12.59
CA SER A 57 -17.15 -12.11 11.61
C SER A 57 -16.30 -11.62 10.44
N GLN A 58 -16.04 -10.32 10.32
CA GLN A 58 -15.24 -9.76 9.25
C GLN A 58 -13.74 -9.79 9.59
N PRO A 59 -12.88 -9.90 8.57
CA PRO A 59 -11.44 -9.83 8.78
C PRO A 59 -11.01 -8.49 9.37
N ARG A 60 -9.92 -8.51 10.13
CA ARG A 60 -9.40 -7.32 10.82
C ARG A 60 -8.96 -6.21 9.87
N PHE A 61 -8.38 -6.57 8.74
CA PHE A 61 -7.80 -5.59 7.82
C PHE A 61 -8.52 -5.64 6.48
N ALA A 62 -8.69 -4.47 5.86
CA ALA A 62 -9.17 -4.36 4.50
C ALA A 62 -8.42 -3.27 3.74
N LEU A 63 -8.03 -3.57 2.50
CA LEU A 63 -7.58 -2.58 1.53
C LEU A 63 -8.71 -2.35 0.55
N CYS A 64 -9.11 -1.09 0.39
CA CYS A 64 -10.21 -0.70 -0.47
C CYS A 64 -9.76 0.38 -1.46
N ARG A 65 -10.40 0.40 -2.63
CA ARG A 65 -10.38 1.54 -3.54
C ARG A 65 -11.29 2.62 -3.01
N THR A 66 -10.90 3.87 -3.22
CA THR A 66 -11.73 5.04 -2.97
C THR A 66 -12.26 5.62 -4.28
N ASP A 67 -13.42 6.25 -4.23
CA ASP A 67 -13.89 7.14 -5.30
C ASP A 67 -13.25 8.53 -5.20
N ASP A 68 -13.69 9.45 -6.08
CA ASP A 68 -13.21 10.83 -6.14
C ASP A 68 -13.59 11.65 -4.88
N GLU A 69 -14.61 11.21 -4.14
CA GLU A 69 -15.03 11.82 -2.87
C GLU A 69 -14.27 11.23 -1.67
N GLY A 70 -13.45 10.20 -1.89
CA GLY A 70 -12.67 9.51 -0.86
C GLY A 70 -13.44 8.44 -0.10
N ALA A 71 -14.65 8.08 -0.56
CA ALA A 71 -15.45 7.01 0.01
C ALA A 71 -15.03 5.64 -0.52
N THR A 72 -15.22 4.59 0.27
CA THR A 72 -14.92 3.21 -0.14
C THR A 72 -15.79 2.79 -1.32
N ALA A 73 -15.15 2.54 -2.47
CA ALA A 73 -15.81 2.14 -3.71
C ALA A 73 -15.74 0.62 -3.97
N GLY A 74 -14.78 -0.09 -3.36
CA GLY A 74 -14.70 -1.55 -3.46
C GLY A 74 -13.48 -2.14 -2.78
N THR A 75 -13.59 -3.40 -2.35
CA THR A 75 -12.51 -4.11 -1.64
C THR A 75 -11.50 -4.70 -2.63
N VAL A 76 -10.21 -4.40 -2.41
CA VAL A 76 -9.08 -5.03 -3.12
C VAL A 76 -8.73 -6.36 -2.45
N ILE A 77 -8.59 -6.35 -1.12
CA ILE A 77 -8.34 -7.53 -0.30
C ILE A 77 -8.85 -7.26 1.12
N ALA A 78 -9.30 -8.31 1.81
CA ALA A 78 -9.55 -8.29 3.25
C ALA A 78 -8.98 -9.57 3.87
N GLY A 79 -8.47 -9.48 5.09
CA GLY A 79 -7.82 -10.59 5.78
C GLY A 79 -7.34 -10.21 7.18
N ASP A 80 -6.83 -11.20 7.91
CA ASP A 80 -6.27 -11.02 9.26
C ASP A 80 -4.73 -10.96 9.25
N ASP A 81 -4.11 -10.98 8.08
CA ASP A 81 -2.66 -10.83 7.90
C ASP A 81 -2.32 -9.46 7.28
N TRP A 82 -1.60 -8.65 8.05
CA TRP A 82 -1.19 -7.32 7.60
C TRP A 82 -0.21 -7.37 6.42
N ARG A 83 0.63 -8.40 6.34
CA ARG A 83 1.58 -8.53 5.22
C ARG A 83 0.85 -8.67 3.89
N SER A 84 -0.22 -9.46 3.85
CA SER A 84 -1.07 -9.59 2.67
C SER A 84 -1.68 -8.24 2.20
N ILE A 85 -1.96 -7.33 3.14
CA ILE A 85 -2.43 -5.96 2.83
C ILE A 85 -1.32 -5.12 2.20
N LEU A 86 -0.11 -5.17 2.77
CA LEU A 86 1.06 -4.47 2.23
C LEU A 86 1.42 -4.96 0.83
N ASP A 87 1.42 -6.27 0.62
CA ASP A 87 1.70 -6.90 -0.67
C ASP A 87 0.69 -6.45 -1.74
N ALA A 88 -0.60 -6.39 -1.38
CA ALA A 88 -1.65 -5.93 -2.28
C ALA A 88 -1.51 -4.43 -2.61
N ALA A 89 -1.20 -3.60 -1.61
CA ALA A 89 -0.96 -2.17 -1.80
C ALA A 89 0.24 -1.93 -2.72
N ALA A 90 1.36 -2.63 -2.49
CA ALA A 90 2.56 -2.54 -3.33
C ALA A 90 2.28 -2.94 -4.79
N ARG A 91 1.57 -4.06 -5.01
CA ARG A 91 1.17 -4.50 -6.36
C ARG A 91 0.28 -3.47 -7.06
N HIS A 92 -0.65 -2.86 -6.34
CA HIS A 92 -1.54 -1.85 -6.90
C HIS A 92 -0.78 -0.59 -7.32
N LEU A 93 0.10 -0.08 -6.45
CA LEU A 93 0.92 1.09 -6.73
C LEU A 93 1.88 0.85 -7.90
N ALA A 94 2.52 -0.32 -7.95
CA ALA A 94 3.37 -0.71 -9.07
C ALA A 94 2.59 -0.78 -10.40
N GLY A 95 1.37 -1.31 -10.39
CA GLY A 95 0.51 -1.35 -11.57
C GLY A 95 0.13 0.05 -12.08
N LEU A 96 -0.19 0.96 -11.17
CA LEU A 96 -0.50 2.37 -11.52
C LEU A 96 0.71 3.09 -12.11
N ALA A 97 1.88 2.90 -11.52
CA ALA A 97 3.12 3.47 -12.03
C ALA A 97 3.40 3.05 -13.47
N ILE A 98 3.35 1.74 -13.76
CA ILE A 98 3.53 1.21 -15.12
C ILE A 98 2.49 1.81 -16.08
N SER A 99 1.24 1.96 -15.63
CA SER A 99 0.16 2.51 -16.44
C SER A 99 0.36 4.01 -16.75
N LEU A 100 0.85 4.78 -15.79
CA LEU A 100 1.20 6.19 -15.95
C LEU A 100 2.42 6.37 -16.84
N GLU A 101 3.43 5.50 -16.73
CA GLU A 101 4.60 5.50 -17.61
C GLU A 101 4.21 5.24 -19.05
N TRP A 102 3.31 4.29 -19.33
CA TRP A 102 2.82 4.03 -20.68
C TRP A 102 1.83 5.09 -21.18
N GLY A 103 1.08 5.72 -20.29
CA GLY A 103 0.25 6.89 -20.61
C GLY A 103 1.07 8.15 -20.93
N CYS A 104 2.25 8.29 -20.32
CA CYS A 104 3.22 9.36 -20.57
C CYS A 104 4.26 9.02 -21.66
N ALA A 105 4.23 7.82 -22.24
CA ALA A 105 5.08 7.39 -23.36
C ALA A 105 4.74 8.09 -24.70
N GLY A 106 4.27 9.33 -24.62
CA GLY A 106 4.58 10.34 -25.62
C GLY A 106 5.96 11.00 -25.41
N GLN A 107 6.54 10.99 -24.19
CA GLN A 107 7.81 11.72 -23.97
C GLN A 107 8.55 11.51 -22.62
N ILE A 108 8.76 10.29 -22.12
CA ILE A 108 9.81 10.06 -21.09
C ILE A 108 10.49 8.71 -21.35
N ASP A 109 11.82 8.72 -21.40
CA ASP A 109 12.67 7.56 -21.57
C ASP A 109 12.46 6.60 -20.38
N ALA A 110 12.19 5.32 -20.65
CA ALA A 110 11.78 4.27 -19.70
C ALA A 110 12.78 4.00 -18.54
N GLU A 111 13.90 4.72 -18.50
CA GLU A 111 15.02 4.54 -17.58
C GLU A 111 14.90 5.35 -16.28
N ASN A 112 13.86 6.17 -16.06
CA ASN A 112 13.82 7.09 -14.91
C ASN A 112 12.63 6.93 -13.95
N GLY A 113 11.54 6.25 -14.34
CA GLY A 113 10.29 6.24 -13.56
C GLY A 113 10.23 5.18 -12.45
N LEU A 114 10.50 3.92 -12.80
CA LEU A 114 10.51 2.79 -11.85
C LEU A 114 11.51 2.98 -10.70
N PHE A 115 12.60 3.71 -10.97
CA PHE A 115 13.69 3.99 -10.03
C PHE A 115 13.27 4.90 -8.86
N ALA A 116 12.40 5.87 -9.10
CA ALA A 116 11.91 6.77 -8.05
C ALA A 116 10.99 6.03 -7.05
N ILE A 117 10.29 4.99 -7.52
CA ILE A 117 9.30 4.23 -6.74
C ILE A 117 10.01 3.25 -5.81
N LEU A 118 11.05 2.57 -6.29
CA LEU A 118 11.92 1.75 -5.46
C LEU A 118 12.57 2.62 -4.37
N HIS A 119 13.16 3.76 -4.73
CA HIS A 119 13.76 4.67 -3.74
C HIS A 119 12.77 5.14 -2.66
N ALA A 120 11.52 5.44 -3.03
CA ALA A 120 10.48 5.86 -2.09
C ALA A 120 9.96 4.71 -1.19
N ALA A 121 9.99 3.46 -1.67
CA ALA A 121 9.46 2.30 -0.96
C ALA A 121 10.48 1.63 -0.01
N ILE A 122 11.77 1.62 -0.35
CA ILE A 122 12.83 0.94 0.44
C ILE A 122 13.83 1.87 1.13
N GLY A 123 13.86 3.17 0.81
CA GLY A 123 14.72 4.14 1.49
C GLY A 123 16.23 4.04 1.16
N GLU A 124 16.62 3.23 0.18
CA GLU A 124 18.00 3.09 -0.30
C GLU A 124 18.11 3.50 -1.78
N THR A 125 19.26 4.08 -2.15
CA THR A 125 19.67 4.28 -3.55
C THR A 125 20.40 3.01 -4.03
N PRO A 126 19.89 2.27 -5.04
CA PRO A 126 20.59 1.12 -5.57
C PRO A 126 21.91 1.52 -6.25
N ASP A 127 22.93 0.67 -6.18
CA ASP A 127 24.22 0.88 -6.86
C ASP A 127 24.06 0.63 -8.39
N PHE A 128 24.13 1.73 -9.14
CA PHE A 128 23.79 1.81 -10.58
C PHE A 128 24.84 1.20 -11.51
N ASP A 129 26.08 0.96 -11.04
CA ASP A 129 27.15 0.43 -11.91
C ASP A 129 26.90 -1.03 -12.32
N ARG A 130 25.97 -1.72 -11.66
CA ARG A 130 25.70 -3.14 -11.90
C ARG A 130 24.65 -3.38 -13.00
N TRP A 131 23.87 -2.37 -13.40
CA TRP A 131 22.70 -2.53 -14.28
C TRP A 131 22.97 -1.92 -15.65
N SER A 132 23.58 -2.72 -16.54
CA SER A 132 23.71 -2.32 -17.94
C SER A 132 22.33 -2.18 -18.59
N LEU A 133 22.20 -1.22 -19.52
CA LEU A 133 21.07 -0.81 -20.41
C LEU A 133 20.27 -1.93 -21.15
N LYS A 134 20.21 -3.14 -20.62
CA LYS A 134 19.58 -4.33 -21.22
C LYS A 134 18.65 -5.09 -20.29
N ALA A 135 18.47 -4.63 -19.04
CA ALA A 135 17.46 -5.22 -18.17
C ALA A 135 16.08 -4.95 -18.76
N THR A 136 15.36 -6.02 -19.05
CA THR A 136 13.97 -5.97 -19.51
C THR A 136 13.07 -5.51 -18.35
N THR A 137 11.95 -4.87 -18.66
CA THR A 137 10.96 -4.43 -17.65
C THR A 137 10.56 -5.55 -16.69
N ALA A 138 10.54 -6.80 -17.15
CA ALA A 138 10.27 -7.97 -16.32
C ALA A 138 11.35 -8.22 -15.25
N GLU A 139 12.63 -7.99 -15.57
CA GLU A 139 13.74 -8.14 -14.63
C GLU A 139 13.74 -7.02 -13.58
N MET A 140 13.37 -5.79 -13.98
CA MET A 140 13.25 -4.67 -13.04
C MET A 140 12.07 -4.85 -12.07
N VAL A 141 10.93 -5.37 -12.55
CA VAL A 141 9.79 -5.72 -11.70
C VAL A 141 10.13 -6.90 -10.78
N ALA A 142 10.83 -7.93 -11.28
CA ALA A 142 11.28 -9.06 -10.46
C ALA A 142 12.23 -8.62 -9.34
N GLU A 143 13.19 -7.73 -9.63
CA GLU A 143 14.07 -7.18 -8.60
C GLU A 143 13.31 -6.26 -7.64
N GLY A 144 12.38 -5.43 -8.13
CA GLY A 144 11.54 -4.61 -7.27
C GLY A 144 10.76 -5.46 -6.27
N LEU A 145 10.18 -6.57 -6.73
CA LEU A 145 9.53 -7.55 -5.88
C LEU A 145 10.53 -8.24 -4.94
N ARG A 146 11.75 -8.55 -5.40
CA ARG A 146 12.82 -9.14 -4.57
C ARG A 146 13.28 -8.24 -3.43
N LEU A 147 13.55 -6.97 -3.73
CA LEU A 147 14.00 -5.97 -2.75
C LEU A 147 12.91 -5.67 -1.71
N LEU A 148 11.65 -5.80 -2.10
CA LEU A 148 10.50 -5.73 -1.19
C LEU A 148 10.24 -7.04 -0.42
N GLY A 149 11.01 -8.11 -0.68
CA GLY A 149 10.83 -9.42 -0.05
C GLY A 149 9.54 -10.14 -0.47
N LEU A 150 9.02 -9.83 -1.66
CA LEU A 150 7.74 -10.28 -2.22
C LEU A 150 7.91 -11.37 -3.30
N GLU A 151 9.07 -12.01 -3.39
CA GLU A 151 9.25 -13.11 -4.35
C GLU A 151 8.27 -14.25 -4.03
N ALA A 152 7.55 -14.70 -5.05
CA ALA A 152 6.75 -15.90 -4.95
C ALA A 152 7.70 -17.08 -4.67
N ALA A 153 7.55 -17.71 -3.51
CA ALA A 153 8.06 -19.06 -3.31
C ALA A 153 7.38 -19.95 -4.37
N ALA A 154 8.20 -20.46 -5.30
CA ALA A 154 7.78 -21.30 -6.42
C ALA A 154 7.05 -22.58 -5.96
#